data_AF-A0A257KSJ1-F1
#
_entry.id   AF-A0A257KSJ1-F1
#
_cell.length_a   1.000
_cell.length_b   1.000
_cell.length_c   1.000
_cell.angle_alpha   90.00
_cell.angle_beta   90.00
_cell.angle_gamma   90.00
#
_symmetry.space_group_name_H-M   'P 1'
#
loop_
_entity.id
_entity.type
_entity.pdbx_description
1 polymer ?
#
loop_
_entity_poly.entity_id
_entity_poly.type
_entity_poly.pdbx_seq_one_letter_code
_entity_poly.pdbx_strand_id
1 'polypeptide(L)' 'AGQPTEAYPANPNGSPEGLTSVTTADGRFTVLMPHPERVFRNIQMSWTSGDRSARSPWMRMFGNARRGLG' A
#
# COMPACT_ATOMS: atom_id res chain seq x y z
N ALA A 1 -14.20 4.90 9.60
CA ALA A 1 -13.35 4.14 8.65
C ALA A 1 -14.09 4.03 7.33
N GLY A 2 -13.38 3.83 6.21
CA GLY A 2 -14.02 3.52 4.92
C GLY A 2 -14.64 2.12 4.91
N GLN A 3 -15.52 1.84 3.95
CA GLN A 3 -16.06 0.50 3.68
C GLN A 3 -15.48 -0.04 2.36
N PRO A 4 -15.27 -1.37 2.22
CA PRO A 4 -14.93 -1.97 0.93
C PRO A 4 -15.95 -1.57 -0.14
N THR A 5 -15.49 -1.39 -1.38
CA THR A 5 -16.37 -0.92 -2.46
C THR A 5 -15.88 -1.38 -3.83
N GLU A 6 -16.83 -1.49 -4.74
CA GLU A 6 -16.62 -1.68 -6.18
C GLU A 6 -16.97 -0.41 -6.97
N ALA A 7 -17.44 0.64 -6.29
CA ALA A 7 -17.88 1.88 -6.92
C ALA A 7 -16.69 2.74 -7.38
N TYR A 8 -16.70 3.12 -8.66
CA TYR A 8 -15.76 4.07 -9.23
C TYR A 8 -16.02 5.51 -8.73
N PRO A 9 -14.99 6.34 -8.46
CA PRO A 9 -13.55 6.07 -8.58
C PRO A 9 -12.89 5.53 -7.29
N ALA A 10 -13.64 5.33 -6.21
CA ALA A 10 -13.10 4.83 -4.95
C ALA A 10 -12.46 3.44 -5.10
N ASN A 11 -13.04 2.59 -5.95
CA ASN A 11 -12.38 1.47 -6.59
C ASN A 11 -12.07 1.85 -8.05
N PRO A 12 -10.79 2.05 -8.42
CA PRO A 12 -10.44 2.55 -9.74
C PRO A 12 -10.47 1.48 -10.85
N ASN A 13 -10.63 0.20 -10.51
CA ASN A 13 -10.49 -0.90 -11.47
C ASN A 13 -11.64 -1.92 -11.44
N GLY A 14 -12.61 -1.77 -10.52
CA GLY A 14 -13.77 -2.65 -10.39
C GLY A 14 -13.45 -4.04 -9.82
N SER A 15 -12.29 -4.23 -9.17
CA SER A 15 -11.95 -5.53 -8.59
C SER A 15 -12.95 -5.91 -7.48
N PRO A 16 -13.48 -7.15 -7.48
CA PRO A 16 -14.48 -7.59 -6.50
C PRO A 16 -14.05 -7.38 -5.06
N GLU A 17 -14.99 -6.97 -4.21
CA GLU A 17 -14.77 -6.70 -2.79
C GLU A 17 -13.66 -5.65 -2.51
N GLY A 18 -13.23 -4.90 -3.53
CA GLY A 18 -12.11 -3.95 -3.43
C GLY A 18 -10.72 -4.61 -3.40
N LEU A 19 -10.60 -5.88 -3.79
CA LEU A 19 -9.33 -6.62 -3.75
C LEU A 19 -8.25 -5.96 -4.62
N THR A 20 -7.08 -5.67 -4.04
CA THR A 20 -5.98 -5.02 -4.78
C THR A 20 -4.58 -5.56 -4.43
N SER A 21 -4.51 -6.53 -3.51
CA SER A 21 -3.29 -7.24 -3.13
C SER A 21 -3.62 -8.64 -2.65
N VAL A 22 -2.73 -9.60 -2.94
CA VAL A 22 -2.81 -10.99 -2.47
C VAL A 22 -1.42 -11.47 -2.07
N THR A 23 -1.36 -12.52 -1.26
CA THR A 23 -0.11 -13.15 -0.81
C THR A 23 -0.21 -14.66 -0.87
N THR A 24 0.93 -15.35 -0.94
CA THR A 24 0.99 -16.81 -0.78
C THR A 24 0.60 -17.24 0.63
N ALA A 25 0.17 -18.49 0.80
CA ALA A 25 -0.25 -19.04 2.10
C ALA A 25 0.85 -18.97 3.18
N ASP A 26 2.11 -19.05 2.77
CA ASP A 26 3.28 -18.91 3.65
C ASP A 26 3.77 -17.46 3.81
N GLY A 27 3.09 -16.49 3.18
CA GLY A 27 3.36 -15.06 3.30
C GLY A 27 4.65 -14.56 2.64
N ARG A 28 5.41 -15.43 1.94
CA ARG A 28 6.72 -15.05 1.39
C ARG A 28 6.63 -14.20 0.12
N PHE A 29 5.55 -14.30 -0.62
CA PHE A 29 5.35 -13.56 -1.86
C PHE A 29 4.02 -12.80 -1.81
N THR A 30 4.10 -11.48 -1.87
CA THR A 30 2.94 -10.58 -1.92
C THR A 30 2.99 -9.78 -3.22
N VAL A 31 1.88 -9.72 -3.93
CA VAL A 31 1.70 -8.87 -5.11
C VAL A 31 0.57 -7.88 -4.87
N LEU A 32 0.68 -6.69 -5.45
CA LEU A 32 -0.30 -5.63 -5.29
C LEU A 32 -0.28 -4.70 -6.52
N MET A 33 -1.43 -4.11 -6.83
CA MET A 33 -1.55 -3.12 -7.90
C MET A 33 -1.18 -1.68 -7.50
N PRO A 34 -1.41 -1.21 -6.25
CA PRO A 34 -0.89 0.08 -5.81
C PRO A 34 0.64 0.12 -5.85
N HIS A 35 1.21 1.31 -6.01
CA HIS A 35 2.66 1.52 -6.16
C HIS A 35 3.29 2.11 -4.88
N PRO A 36 3.54 1.31 -3.82
CA PRO A 36 4.10 1.79 -2.55
C PRO A 36 5.49 2.43 -2.71
N GLU A 37 6.25 2.00 -3.71
CA GLU A 37 7.58 2.50 -4.05
C GLU A 37 7.56 3.92 -4.63
N ARG A 38 6.42 4.39 -5.14
CA ARG A 38 6.27 5.78 -5.59
C ARG A 38 5.98 6.75 -4.45
N VAL A 39 5.54 6.23 -3.30
CA VAL A 39 4.98 7.03 -2.20
C VAL A 39 5.57 6.68 -0.83
N PHE A 40 6.79 6.14 -0.76
CA PHE A 40 7.42 5.74 0.51
C PHE A 40 7.91 6.91 1.37
N ARG A 41 7.99 8.13 0.81
CA ARG A 41 8.25 9.38 1.56
C ARG A 41 6.97 10.20 1.63
N ASN A 42 6.73 10.89 2.75
CA ASN A 42 5.53 11.71 2.88
C ASN A 42 5.45 12.82 1.83
N ILE A 43 6.58 13.44 1.47
CA ILE A 43 6.63 14.46 0.41
C ILE A 43 6.19 13.95 -0.98
N GLN A 44 6.18 12.63 -1.22
CA GLN A 44 5.77 12.04 -2.50
C GLN A 44 4.27 11.75 -2.58
N MET A 45 3.53 11.84 -1.47
CA MET A 45 2.07 11.63 -1.49
C MET A 45 1.39 12.89 -2.03
N SER A 46 0.41 12.72 -2.94
CA SER A 46 -0.35 13.84 -3.52
C SER A 46 -1.07 14.68 -2.46
N TRP A 47 -1.45 14.04 -1.36
CA TRP A 47 -1.97 14.66 -0.15
C TRP A 47 -1.34 14.00 1.09
N THR A 48 -0.99 14.81 2.08
CA THR A 48 -0.53 14.33 3.39
C THR A 48 -0.82 15.37 4.46
N SER A 49 -1.25 14.92 5.64
CA SER A 49 -1.28 15.73 6.87
C SER A 49 -0.03 15.53 7.76
N GLY A 50 0.87 14.63 7.36
CA GLY A 50 2.09 14.32 8.11
C GLY A 50 3.28 15.24 7.75
N ASP A 51 4.37 15.10 8.51
CA ASP A 51 5.62 15.79 8.20
C ASP A 51 6.18 15.33 6.85
N ARG A 52 6.40 16.30 5.96
CA ARG A 52 6.96 16.10 4.61
C ARG A 52 8.37 15.49 4.65
N SER A 53 9.15 15.77 5.69
CA SER A 53 10.51 15.23 5.84
C SER A 53 10.51 13.74 6.18
N ALA A 54 9.42 13.25 6.77
CA ALA A 54 9.30 11.89 7.27
C ALA A 54 9.00 10.86 6.17
N ARG A 55 9.19 9.59 6.53
CA ARG A 55 8.79 8.43 5.72
C ARG A 55 7.27 8.24 5.81
N SER A 56 6.64 7.82 4.72
CA SER A 56 5.22 7.48 4.73
C SER A 56 5.00 6.10 5.37
N PRO A 57 3.74 5.74 5.70
CA PRO A 57 3.42 4.41 6.19
C PRO A 57 3.88 3.27 5.25
N TRP A 58 3.90 3.51 3.94
CA TRP A 58 4.31 2.53 2.93
C TRP A 58 5.76 2.07 3.08
N MET A 59 6.64 2.89 3.67
CA MET A 59 8.01 2.49 3.94
C MET A 59 8.10 1.22 4.81
N ARG A 60 7.11 0.98 5.68
CA ARG A 60 7.09 -0.19 6.57
C ARG A 60 7.13 -1.50 5.79
N MET A 61 6.56 -1.55 4.59
CA MET A 61 6.57 -2.75 3.75
C MET A 61 8.00 -3.20 3.42
N PHE A 62 8.86 -2.29 2.99
CA PHE A 62 10.26 -2.57 2.69
C PHE A 62 11.10 -2.83 3.95
N GLY A 63 10.79 -2.13 5.05
CA GLY A 63 11.42 -2.39 6.35
C GLY A 63 11.10 -3.80 6.90
N ASN A 64 9.86 -4.28 6.69
CA ASN A 64 9.47 -5.64 7.04
C ASN A 64 10.23 -6.67 6.20
N ALA A 65 10.36 -6.44 4.89
CA ALA A 65 11.13 -7.31 4.01
C ALA A 65 12.59 -7.42 4.48
N ARG A 66 13.25 -6.29 4.78
CA ARG A 66 14.62 -6.30 5.30
C ARG A 66 14.72 -7.07 6.62
N ARG A 67 13.82 -6.83 7.57
CA ARG A 67 13.80 -7.53 8.87
C ARG A 67 13.58 -9.04 8.71
N GLY A 68 12.80 -9.46 7.71
CA GLY A 68 12.55 -10.87 7.44
C GLY A 68 13.79 -11.67 7.00
N LEU A 69 14.86 -10.98 6.58
CA LEU A 69 16.12 -11.60 6.17
C LEU A 69 17.10 -11.83 7.34
N GLY A 70 16.80 -11.36 8.56
CA GLY A 70 17.77 -11.23 9.67
C GLY A 70 18.38 -9.84 9.70
#